data_AF-A0A9D2C0C4-F1
#
_entry.id   AF-A0A9D2C0C4-F1
#
_cell.length_a   1.000
_cell.length_b   1.000
_cell.length_c   1.000
_cell.angle_alpha   90.00
_cell.angle_beta   90.00
_cell.angle_gamma   90.00
#
_symmetry.space_group_name_H-M   'P 1'
#
loop_
_entity.id
_entity.type
_entity.pdbx_description
1 polymer ?
#
loop_
_entity_poly.entity_id
_entity_poly.type
_entity_poly.pdbx_seq_one_letter_code
_entity_poly.pdbx_strand_id
1 'polypeptide(L)'
;MDMKWEQGDWALGPTGLPETVEGLEELLQNGAMAIAMRQGSLPYDRSLGSRFYLWDREEEHALERAVALANEGLLSLPGVQAVSAQETEDGVVFTLQTPLGEGSVTVWKATKGS
;
A
#
# COMPACT_ATOMS: atom_id res chain seq x y z
N MET A 1 -16.99 0.28 -1.56
CA MET A 1 -17.17 0.33 -0.11
C MET A 1 -16.42 -0.84 0.48
N ASP A 2 -15.54 -0.57 1.44
CA ASP A 2 -14.75 -1.59 2.15
C ASP A 2 -14.75 -1.30 3.65
N MET A 3 -14.33 -2.26 4.47
CA MET A 3 -14.13 -2.05 5.90
C MET A 3 -12.88 -1.23 6.15
N LYS A 4 -12.99 -0.20 7.01
CA LYS A 4 -11.86 0.65 7.35
C LYS A 4 -10.83 -0.17 8.14
N TRP A 5 -9.58 -0.10 7.68
CA TRP A 5 -8.45 -0.80 8.25
C TRP A 5 -7.47 0.19 8.86
N GLU A 6 -7.12 -0.01 10.13
CA GLU A 6 -6.11 0.79 10.82
C GLU A 6 -5.14 -0.12 11.58
N GLN A 7 -3.84 0.02 11.33
CA GLN A 7 -2.75 -0.61 12.09
C GLN A 7 -2.85 -2.14 12.30
N GLY A 8 -3.51 -2.88 11.41
CA GLY A 8 -3.59 -4.34 11.52
C GLY A 8 -4.93 -4.86 12.07
N ASP A 9 -5.89 -3.96 12.34
CA ASP A 9 -7.23 -4.30 12.81
C ASP A 9 -8.29 -3.40 12.16
N TRP A 10 -9.55 -3.71 12.43
CA TRP A 10 -10.69 -2.92 12.00
C TRP A 10 -10.80 -1.63 12.82
N ALA A 11 -10.96 -0.49 12.13
CA ALA A 11 -11.29 0.74 12.82
C ALA A 11 -12.74 0.64 13.35
N LEU A 12 -12.91 0.73 14.66
CA LEU A 12 -14.23 0.65 15.29
C LEU A 12 -14.80 2.05 15.51
N GLY A 13 -16.04 2.24 15.06
CA GLY A 13 -16.79 3.46 15.32
C GLY A 13 -17.28 3.56 16.78
N PRO A 14 -17.94 4.66 17.15
CA PRO A 14 -18.41 4.90 18.52
C PRO A 14 -19.37 3.83 19.07
N THR A 15 -20.00 3.05 18.19
CA THR A 15 -20.93 1.95 18.53
C THR A 15 -20.24 0.60 18.70
N GLY A 16 -18.93 0.52 18.49
CA GLY A 16 -18.15 -0.72 18.51
C GLY A 16 -18.29 -1.57 17.23
N LEU A 17 -18.92 -1.04 16.18
CA LEU A 17 -18.99 -1.69 14.87
C LEU A 17 -17.87 -1.18 13.94
N PRO A 18 -17.35 -2.02 13.03
CA PRO A 18 -16.37 -1.56 12.03
C PRO A 18 -16.90 -0.40 11.20
N GLU A 19 -16.06 0.62 11.06
CA GLU A 19 -16.29 1.71 10.11
C GLU A 19 -16.06 1.23 8.69
N THR A 20 -16.61 1.96 7.73
CA THR A 20 -16.49 1.64 6.31
C THR A 20 -15.92 2.83 5.57
N VAL A 21 -15.08 2.55 4.59
CA VAL A 21 -14.52 3.55 3.67
C VAL A 21 -15.12 3.39 2.29
N GLU A 22 -15.23 4.50 1.58
CA GLU A 22 -15.71 4.53 0.20
C GLU A 22 -14.96 5.57 -0.64
N GLY A 23 -15.05 5.44 -1.96
CA GLY A 23 -14.50 6.43 -2.88
C GLY A 23 -12.97 6.50 -2.84
N LEU A 24 -12.41 7.70 -2.72
CA LEU A 24 -10.96 7.90 -2.74
C LEU A 24 -10.27 7.21 -1.56
N GLU A 25 -10.84 7.29 -0.36
CA GLU A 25 -10.25 6.69 0.85
C GLU A 25 -10.14 5.16 0.72
N GLU A 26 -11.16 4.52 0.17
CA GLU A 26 -11.14 3.09 -0.15
C GLU A 26 -10.03 2.74 -1.15
N LEU A 27 -9.87 3.52 -2.22
CA LEU A 27 -8.80 3.28 -3.20
C LEU A 27 -7.40 3.45 -2.60
N LEU A 28 -7.21 4.45 -1.73
CA LEU A 28 -5.95 4.67 -1.03
C LEU A 28 -5.66 3.54 -0.05
N GLN A 29 -6.64 3.11 0.75
CA GLN A 29 -6.49 1.98 1.66
C GLN A 29 -6.12 0.70 0.92
N ASN A 30 -6.84 0.38 -0.17
CA ASN A 30 -6.57 -0.80 -0.99
C ASN A 30 -5.20 -0.72 -1.66
N GLY A 31 -4.79 0.47 -2.13
CA GLY A 31 -3.46 0.71 -2.67
C GLY A 31 -2.37 0.46 -1.62
N ALA A 32 -2.52 0.99 -0.41
CA ALA A 32 -1.58 0.77 0.68
C ALA A 32 -1.45 -0.72 1.03
N MET A 33 -2.57 -1.44 1.14
CA MET A 33 -2.57 -2.88 1.41
C MET A 33 -1.90 -3.69 0.29
N ALA A 34 -2.18 -3.37 -0.97
CA ALA A 34 -1.60 -4.05 -2.12
C ALA A 34 -0.07 -3.85 -2.20
N ILE A 35 0.42 -2.65 -1.87
CA ILE A 35 1.86 -2.36 -1.80
C ILE A 35 2.50 -3.07 -0.60
N ALA A 36 1.86 -3.06 0.58
CA ALA A 36 2.39 -3.68 1.79
C ALA A 36 2.44 -5.21 1.71
N MET A 37 1.50 -5.82 1.00
CA MET A 37 1.42 -7.27 0.85
C MET A 37 2.61 -7.80 0.05
N ARG A 38 3.33 -8.79 0.60
CA ARG A 38 4.49 -9.39 -0.06
C ARG A 38 4.04 -10.27 -1.22
N GLN A 39 4.59 -10.03 -2.41
CA GLN A 39 4.32 -10.89 -3.55
C GLN A 39 4.66 -12.35 -3.23
N GLY A 40 3.73 -13.26 -3.52
CA GLY A 40 3.88 -14.70 -3.27
C GLY A 40 3.53 -15.18 -1.87
N SER A 41 3.12 -14.29 -0.94
CA SER A 41 2.74 -14.70 0.42
C SER A 41 1.37 -15.37 0.50
N LEU A 42 0.48 -15.12 -0.46
CA LEU A 42 -0.85 -15.71 -0.47
C LEU A 42 -0.82 -17.14 -1.07
N PRO A 43 -1.43 -18.13 -0.39
CA PRO A 43 -1.34 -19.53 -0.82
C PRO A 43 -2.13 -19.82 -2.11
N TYR A 44 -3.20 -19.08 -2.37
CA TYR A 44 -4.10 -19.32 -3.50
C TYR A 44 -3.81 -18.45 -4.73
N ASP A 45 -3.18 -17.30 -4.55
CA ASP A 45 -2.72 -16.47 -5.65
C ASP A 45 -1.39 -15.82 -5.31
N ARG A 46 -0.31 -16.42 -5.83
CA ARG A 46 1.06 -15.94 -5.59
C ARG A 46 1.44 -14.73 -6.43
N SER A 47 0.62 -14.33 -7.39
CA SER A 47 0.90 -13.17 -8.24
C SER A 47 0.58 -11.85 -7.54
N LEU A 48 -0.33 -11.88 -6.55
CA LEU A 48 -0.77 -10.72 -5.79
C LEU A 48 0.31 -10.19 -4.84
N GLY A 49 0.26 -8.88 -4.61
CA GLY A 49 1.17 -8.15 -3.73
C GLY A 49 2.33 -7.54 -4.52
N SER A 50 3.21 -6.84 -3.81
CA SER A 50 4.34 -6.14 -4.38
C SER A 50 5.67 -6.74 -3.95
N ARG A 51 6.73 -6.46 -4.72
CA ARG A 51 8.10 -6.74 -4.30
C ARG A 51 8.72 -5.59 -3.49
N PHE A 52 7.93 -4.63 -3.02
CA PHE A 52 8.43 -3.49 -2.22
C PHE A 52 9.17 -3.92 -0.95
N TYR A 53 8.87 -5.09 -0.39
CA TYR A 53 9.65 -5.64 0.74
C TYR A 53 11.13 -5.92 0.42
N LEU A 54 11.52 -5.96 -0.87
CA LEU A 54 12.90 -6.06 -1.35
C LEU A 54 13.56 -4.70 -1.58
N TRP A 55 12.83 -3.59 -1.46
CA TRP A 55 13.38 -2.25 -1.65
C TRP A 55 14.56 -2.01 -0.71
N ASP A 56 15.63 -1.45 -1.27
CA ASP A 56 16.84 -1.06 -0.56
C ASP A 56 17.06 0.44 -0.72
N ARG A 57 17.27 1.14 0.39
CA ARG A 57 17.45 2.59 0.43
C ARG A 57 18.82 3.03 -0.06
N GLU A 58 19.80 2.14 0.01
CA GLU A 58 21.19 2.43 -0.35
C GLU A 58 21.44 2.24 -1.86
N GLU A 59 20.46 1.75 -2.61
CA GLU A 59 20.53 1.60 -4.06
C GLU A 59 20.48 2.96 -4.78
N GLU A 60 21.16 3.06 -5.93
CA GLU A 60 21.00 4.19 -6.83
C GLU A 60 19.54 4.26 -7.32
N HIS A 61 18.95 5.46 -7.32
CA HIS A 61 17.54 5.67 -7.65
C HIS A 61 16.57 4.87 -6.77
N ALA A 62 16.88 4.74 -5.47
CA ALA A 62 16.07 3.99 -4.52
C ALA A 62 14.59 4.38 -4.54
N LEU A 63 14.25 5.67 -4.58
CA LEU A 63 12.84 6.11 -4.54
C LEU A 63 12.11 5.82 -5.85
N GLU A 64 12.75 5.99 -7.00
CA GLU A 64 12.19 5.60 -8.30
C GLU A 64 11.98 4.07 -8.35
N ARG A 65 12.92 3.32 -7.75
CA ARG A 65 12.79 1.87 -7.60
C ARG A 65 11.63 1.49 -6.68
N ALA A 66 11.43 2.21 -5.57
CA ALA A 66 10.29 2.03 -4.69
C ALA A 66 8.96 2.22 -5.45
N VAL A 67 8.85 3.28 -6.25
CA VAL A 67 7.67 3.54 -7.10
C VAL A 67 7.41 2.40 -8.08
N ALA A 68 8.46 1.90 -8.75
CA ALA A 68 8.33 0.77 -9.66
C ALA A 68 7.83 -0.50 -8.93
N LEU A 69 8.43 -0.82 -7.77
CA LEU A 69 8.04 -1.99 -6.97
C LEU A 69 6.63 -1.87 -6.42
N ALA A 70 6.21 -0.67 -5.98
CA ALA A 70 4.85 -0.40 -5.52
C ALA A 70 3.82 -0.64 -6.65
N ASN A 71 4.11 -0.13 -7.85
CA ASN A 71 3.23 -0.29 -9.01
C ASN A 71 3.01 -1.76 -9.42
N GLU A 72 3.91 -2.68 -9.08
CA GLU A 72 3.69 -4.12 -9.29
C GLU A 72 2.48 -4.63 -8.49
N GLY A 73 2.37 -4.20 -7.23
CA GLY A 73 1.24 -4.57 -6.38
C GLY A 73 -0.06 -3.90 -6.81
N LEU A 74 0.03 -2.70 -7.39
CA LEU A 74 -1.11 -1.93 -7.87
C LEU A 74 -1.70 -2.43 -9.20
N LEU A 75 -1.07 -3.39 -9.88
CA LEU A 75 -1.58 -3.94 -11.15
C LEU A 75 -2.99 -4.55 -11.02
N SER A 76 -3.38 -4.99 -9.83
CA SER A 76 -4.73 -5.51 -9.54
C SER A 76 -5.78 -4.42 -9.30
N LEU A 77 -5.38 -3.14 -9.24
CA LEU A 77 -6.22 -1.98 -8.97
C LEU A 77 -6.28 -1.05 -10.20
N PRO A 78 -7.28 -1.22 -11.08
CA PRO A 78 -7.37 -0.45 -12.31
C PRO A 78 -7.37 1.06 -12.07
N GLY A 79 -6.45 1.76 -12.75
CA GLY A 79 -6.34 3.22 -12.69
C GLY A 79 -5.67 3.78 -11.44
N VAL A 80 -5.19 2.93 -10.52
CA VAL A 80 -4.37 3.35 -9.38
C VAL A 80 -2.90 3.19 -9.72
N GLN A 81 -2.11 4.24 -9.54
CA GLN A 81 -0.68 4.25 -9.82
C GLN A 81 0.08 5.03 -8.76
N ALA A 82 1.23 4.52 -8.34
CA ALA A 82 2.19 5.31 -7.56
C ALA A 82 2.99 6.20 -8.51
N VAL A 83 3.00 7.51 -8.25
CA VAL A 83 3.67 8.50 -9.10
C VAL A 83 4.93 9.09 -8.46
N SER A 84 5.04 9.02 -7.14
CA SER A 84 6.22 9.45 -6.40
C SER A 84 6.33 8.68 -5.07
N ALA A 85 7.53 8.73 -4.49
CA ALA A 85 7.83 8.16 -3.18
C ALA A 85 8.72 9.11 -2.39
N GLN A 86 8.55 9.13 -1.08
CA GLN A 86 9.40 9.84 -0.13
C GLN A 86 9.70 8.91 1.06
N GLU A 87 10.99 8.77 1.40
CA GLU A 87 11.39 8.07 2.63
C GLU A 87 11.12 8.96 3.86
N THR A 88 10.56 8.36 4.90
CA THR A 88 10.32 8.97 6.21
C THR A 88 10.86 8.05 7.31
N GLU A 89 10.89 8.53 8.56
CA GLU A 89 11.21 7.67 9.72
C GLU A 89 10.23 6.48 9.81
N ASP A 90 9.03 6.68 9.29
CA ASP A 90 7.90 5.75 9.36
C ASP A 90 7.77 4.84 8.12
N GLY A 91 8.78 4.76 7.26
CA GLY A 91 8.75 3.94 6.04
C GLY A 91 8.77 4.78 4.77
N VAL A 92 7.94 4.41 3.78
CA VAL A 92 7.87 5.15 2.50
C VAL A 92 6.46 5.66 2.29
N VAL A 93 6.35 6.96 2.07
CA VAL A 93 5.12 7.63 1.68
C VAL A 93 5.04 7.63 0.15
N PHE A 94 4.01 6.99 -0.39
CA PHE A 94 3.71 6.98 -1.81
C PHE A 94 2.58 7.96 -2.11
N THR A 95 2.76 8.78 -3.14
CA THR A 95 1.63 9.51 -3.73
C THR A 95 0.99 8.61 -4.78
N LEU A 96 -0.30 8.33 -4.58
CA LEU A 96 -1.12 7.53 -5.49
C LEU A 96 -2.02 8.44 -6.30
N GLN A 97 -1.94 8.31 -7.61
CA GLN A 97 -2.93 8.83 -8.53
C GLN A 97 -4.01 7.76 -8.73
N THR A 98 -5.28 8.13 -8.56
CA THR A 98 -6.43 7.24 -8.71
C THR A 98 -7.49 7.87 -9.64
N PRO A 99 -8.49 7.11 -10.11
CA PRO A 99 -9.60 7.68 -10.88
C PRO A 99 -10.45 8.70 -10.10
N LEU A 100 -10.37 8.71 -8.77
CA LEU A 100 -11.16 9.58 -7.88
C LEU A 100 -10.35 10.73 -7.28
N GLY A 101 -9.08 10.88 -7.66
CA GLY A 101 -8.19 11.92 -7.16
C GLY A 101 -6.83 11.39 -6.74
N GLU A 102 -6.02 12.29 -6.19
CA GLU A 102 -4.69 12.00 -5.67
C GLU A 102 -4.72 11.92 -4.14
N GLY A 103 -3.90 11.03 -3.56
CA GLY A 103 -3.69 10.97 -2.12
C GLY A 103 -2.39 10.25 -1.76
N SER A 104 -1.97 10.40 -0.52
CA SER A 104 -0.72 9.79 -0.03
C SER A 104 -1.00 8.64 0.92
N VAL A 105 -0.19 7.59 0.84
CA VAL A 105 -0.26 6.43 1.73
C VAL A 105 1.12 6.10 2.28
N THR A 106 1.20 5.75 3.56
CA THR A 106 2.45 5.31 4.19
C THR A 106 2.51 3.79 4.20
N VAL A 107 3.59 3.23 3.65
CA VAL A 107 3.82 1.79 3.65
C VAL A 107 5.15 1.47 4.32
N TRP A 108 5.06 0.65 5.37
CA TRP A 108 6.20 0.15 6.11
C TRP A 108 6.83 -1.03 5.39
N LYS A 109 8.17 -1.09 5.37
CA LYS A 109 8.85 -2.34 5.07
C LYS A 109 8.58 -3.31 6.21
N ALA A 110 7.73 -4.30 6.01
CA ALA A 110 7.59 -5.39 6.96
C ALA A 110 8.98 -6.01 7.14
N THR A 111 9.60 -5.80 8.30
CA THR A 111 10.86 -6.45 8.67
C THR A 111 10.65 -7.96 8.59
N LYS A 112 11.66 -8.70 8.12
CA LYS A 112 11.64 -10.15 8.31
C LYS A 112 11.60 -10.37 9.82
N GLY A 113 10.51 -10.98 10.32
CA GLY A 113 10.53 -11.59 11.64
C GLY A 113 11.75 -12.49 11.70
N SER A 114 12.63 -12.21 12.65
CA SER A 114 13.82 -12.98 13.01
C SER A 114 13.49 -14.43 13.31
#